data_AF-A0A1H8Y1R1-F1
#
_entry.id   AF-A0A1H8Y1R1-F1
#
_cell.length_a   1.000
_cell.length_b   1.000
_cell.length_c   1.000
_cell.angle_alpha   90.00
_cell.angle_beta   90.00
_cell.angle_gamma   90.00
#
_symmetry.space_group_name_H-M   'P 1'
#
loop_
_entity.id
_entity.type
_entity.pdbx_description
1 polymer ?
#
loop_
_entity_poly.entity_id
_entity_poly.type
_entity_poly.pdbx_seq_one_letter_code
_entity_poly.pdbx_strand_id
1 'polypeptide(L)'
;MDEQQRTERRLAAILAADVAGYSRLMSRDEEGTLQRLKGHLGELIEPHIAAHRGRIVKRTGDGLLVDFASAVEAVRCAVAIQAGMADRNRGAPDEARIEFRIGINLGDVIIEDGDIFGDGVNIAARLEGLAEPGAIFVSRAVRDSVRDKLGIELEDLGEKPVKNIARPVRVFRIGRANGAARPAAPAVPDKPSIAVLPFANMSGDAEQEYFSDGISEDLITDLSKVQALFVIARNSSFTYKGRAVKVQEIGRELGVRFVLEGSIRKAGNRVRITAQLVDAQSGGHLWADRFDRELTDIFATQDEVVHKIVEALAVKLSRVEEQDLKRGGTKNLEAYESWLRARQLLGIGTRETIAQAKALHRRALELDPNFSAPHVGLAFASVSDYVNAWIPDAQGALAEGERWARRAIELDERQPGGHVAMGNVRVWQRRHDDALMELHRAVELDHNYAQGHALLGMALMYSGQHRPALESLAIAMRLDPLYPNILLHLAAQAHFSMGQDEIAAGHLVERIARNPNTDASRMLLAASYGHLGRIEEAKEAWAGLLEVNRGFSLQQREGVLPYKDARDFQRILDGLAKAGLP
;
A
#
# COMPACT_ATOMS: atom_id res chain seq x y z
N MET A 1 -22.15 -40.74 45.50
CA MET A 1 -21.20 -39.66 45.17
C MET A 1 -21.74 -39.03 43.91
N ASP A 2 -22.59 -38.02 44.06
CA ASP A 2 -23.13 -37.24 42.94
C ASP A 2 -22.07 -36.21 42.53
N GLU A 3 -21.51 -36.36 41.34
CA GLU A 3 -20.83 -35.25 40.66
C GLU A 3 -21.90 -34.24 40.29
N GLN A 4 -22.00 -33.16 41.07
CA GLN A 4 -22.80 -31.99 40.70
C GLN A 4 -22.28 -31.45 39.36
N GLN A 5 -23.01 -31.68 38.26
CA GLN A 5 -22.80 -31.01 36.98
C GLN A 5 -22.82 -29.49 37.21
N ARG A 6 -21.65 -28.88 37.07
CA ARG A 6 -21.44 -27.47 37.37
C ARG A 6 -21.90 -26.64 36.17
N THR A 7 -23.17 -26.26 36.16
CA THR A 7 -23.73 -25.31 35.20
C THR A 7 -23.01 -23.96 35.34
N GLU A 8 -22.22 -23.57 34.34
CA GLU A 8 -21.46 -22.32 34.35
C GLU A 8 -22.13 -21.29 33.44
N ARG A 9 -22.39 -20.09 33.99
CA ARG A 9 -22.88 -18.93 33.21
C ARG A 9 -21.73 -17.99 32.92
N ARG A 10 -21.56 -17.62 31.65
CA ARG A 10 -20.58 -16.60 31.24
C ARG A 10 -21.08 -15.75 30.08
N LEU A 11 -20.57 -14.53 30.00
CA LEU A 11 -20.73 -13.68 28.82
C LEU A 11 -19.85 -14.22 27.69
N ALA A 12 -20.43 -14.44 26.51
CA ALA A 12 -19.69 -14.91 25.34
C ALA A 12 -20.18 -14.23 24.05
N ALA A 13 -19.27 -14.09 23.08
CA ALA A 13 -19.64 -13.73 21.73
C ALA A 13 -19.92 -15.02 20.94
N ILE A 14 -21.10 -15.12 20.37
CA ILE A 14 -21.61 -16.31 19.71
C ILE A 14 -21.76 -16.02 18.24
N LEU A 15 -21.13 -16.84 17.41
CA LEU A 15 -21.22 -16.81 15.96
C LEU A 15 -22.03 -18.03 15.52
N ALA A 16 -23.15 -17.77 14.86
CA ALA A 16 -23.92 -18.77 14.13
C ALA A 16 -23.69 -18.54 12.63
N ALA A 17 -23.44 -19.61 11.88
CA ALA A 17 -23.36 -19.53 10.43
C ALA A 17 -24.00 -20.76 9.77
N ASP A 18 -24.59 -20.58 8.59
CA ASP A 18 -25.12 -21.64 7.74
C ASP A 18 -24.84 -21.38 6.25
N VAL A 19 -25.14 -22.36 5.40
CA VAL A 19 -24.99 -22.21 3.94
C VAL A 19 -26.31 -21.77 3.33
N ALA A 20 -26.31 -20.61 2.67
CA ALA A 20 -27.48 -20.10 1.95
C ALA A 20 -27.92 -21.07 0.84
N GLY A 21 -29.17 -21.54 0.92
CA GLY A 21 -29.75 -22.40 -0.10
C GLY A 21 -29.15 -23.81 -0.15
N TYR A 22 -28.60 -24.32 0.96
CA TYR A 22 -27.98 -25.63 1.04
C TYR A 22 -28.83 -26.77 0.44
N SER A 23 -30.13 -26.84 0.76
CA SER A 23 -31.02 -27.87 0.21
C SER A 23 -31.09 -27.86 -1.33
N ARG A 24 -31.01 -26.67 -1.95
CA ARG A 24 -30.98 -26.52 -3.41
C ARG A 24 -29.66 -27.04 -3.99
N LEU A 25 -28.52 -26.72 -3.35
CA LEU A 25 -27.21 -27.21 -3.77
C LEU A 25 -27.13 -28.74 -3.67
N MET A 26 -27.61 -29.30 -2.56
CA MET A 26 -27.66 -30.75 -2.33
C MET A 26 -28.56 -31.47 -3.33
N SER A 27 -29.70 -30.90 -3.70
CA SER A 27 -30.60 -31.50 -4.70
C SER A 27 -30.00 -31.61 -6.11
N ARG A 28 -28.95 -30.84 -6.39
CA ARG A 28 -28.35 -30.72 -7.73
C ARG A 28 -27.07 -31.52 -7.89
N ASP A 29 -26.22 -31.50 -6.87
CA ASP A 29 -24.92 -32.14 -6.85
C ASP A 29 -24.58 -32.49 -5.40
N GLU A 30 -25.13 -33.60 -4.92
CA GLU A 30 -25.01 -34.02 -3.52
C GLU A 30 -23.54 -34.28 -3.13
N GLU A 31 -22.86 -35.10 -3.92
CA GLU A 31 -21.48 -35.50 -3.64
C GLU A 31 -20.49 -34.32 -3.79
N GLY A 32 -20.60 -33.54 -4.87
CA GLY A 32 -19.73 -32.40 -5.10
C GLY A 32 -19.98 -31.25 -4.13
N THR A 33 -21.23 -31.01 -3.72
CA THR A 33 -21.54 -29.98 -2.70
C THR A 33 -20.97 -30.37 -1.34
N LEU A 34 -21.11 -31.64 -0.94
CA LEU A 34 -20.54 -32.12 0.31
C LEU A 34 -19.01 -32.05 0.32
N GLN A 35 -18.37 -32.40 -0.81
CA GLN A 35 -16.91 -32.31 -0.94
C GLN A 35 -16.41 -30.86 -0.86
N ARG A 36 -17.05 -29.93 -1.58
CA ARG A 36 -16.71 -28.49 -1.53
C ARG A 36 -16.91 -27.93 -0.13
N LEU A 37 -18.03 -28.25 0.52
CA LEU A 37 -18.33 -27.80 1.88
C LEU A 37 -17.28 -28.32 2.88
N LYS A 38 -16.89 -29.61 2.79
CA LYS A 38 -15.81 -30.16 3.62
C LYS A 38 -14.47 -29.45 3.39
N GLY A 39 -14.14 -29.14 2.14
CA GLY A 39 -12.93 -28.37 1.79
C GLY A 39 -12.96 -26.97 2.39
N HIS A 40 -14.07 -26.24 2.27
CA HIS A 40 -14.23 -24.92 2.90
C HIS A 40 -14.13 -24.99 4.43
N LEU A 41 -14.76 -25.98 5.05
CA LEU A 41 -14.71 -26.16 6.50
C LEU A 41 -13.29 -26.42 6.99
N GLY A 42 -12.60 -27.41 6.43
CA GLY A 42 -11.28 -27.83 6.90
C GLY A 42 -10.14 -26.87 6.54
N GLU A 43 -10.19 -26.25 5.36
CA GLU A 43 -9.06 -25.44 4.86
C GLU A 43 -9.21 -23.94 5.10
N LEU A 44 -10.42 -23.45 5.33
CA LEU A 44 -10.69 -22.02 5.53
C LEU A 44 -11.33 -21.74 6.88
N ILE A 45 -12.46 -22.35 7.18
CA ILE A 45 -13.29 -21.95 8.33
C ILE A 45 -12.65 -22.38 9.66
N GLU A 46 -12.28 -23.64 9.81
CA GLU A 46 -11.66 -24.16 11.04
C GLU A 46 -10.33 -23.47 11.38
N PRO A 47 -9.40 -23.23 10.41
CA PRO A 47 -8.18 -22.47 10.67
C PRO A 47 -8.44 -21.04 11.16
N HIS A 48 -9.41 -20.33 10.57
CA HIS A 48 -9.75 -18.97 11.00
C HIS A 48 -10.40 -18.95 12.39
N ILE A 49 -11.25 -19.93 12.70
CA ILE A 49 -11.82 -20.06 14.05
C ILE A 49 -10.70 -20.28 15.08
N ALA A 50 -9.77 -21.20 14.80
CA ALA A 50 -8.65 -21.47 15.69
C ALA A 50 -7.71 -20.27 15.86
N ALA A 51 -7.36 -19.58 14.77
CA ALA A 51 -6.49 -18.40 14.78
C ALA A 51 -7.07 -17.25 15.63
N HIS A 52 -8.40 -17.11 15.62
CA HIS A 52 -9.13 -16.12 16.41
C HIS A 52 -9.60 -16.64 17.78
N ARG A 53 -9.05 -17.78 18.23
CA ARG A 53 -9.33 -18.40 19.53
C ARG A 53 -10.81 -18.69 19.77
N GLY A 54 -11.56 -18.97 18.70
CA GLY A 54 -12.92 -19.46 18.78
C GLY A 54 -12.95 -20.96 19.06
N ARG A 55 -14.01 -21.41 19.73
CA ARG A 55 -14.27 -22.83 19.98
C ARG A 55 -15.54 -23.23 19.26
N ILE A 56 -15.43 -24.22 18.38
CA ILE A 56 -16.60 -24.82 17.71
C ILE A 56 -17.38 -25.60 18.77
N VAL A 57 -18.61 -25.18 19.03
CA VAL A 57 -19.49 -25.81 20.01
C VAL A 57 -20.24 -26.97 19.38
N LYS A 58 -20.83 -26.75 18.20
CA LYS A 58 -21.51 -27.81 17.44
C LYS A 58 -21.54 -27.52 15.95
N ARG A 59 -21.69 -28.59 15.17
CA ARG A 59 -21.99 -28.57 13.73
C ARG A 59 -23.40 -29.10 13.52
N THR A 60 -24.20 -28.41 12.73
CA THR A 60 -25.58 -28.77 12.43
C THR A 60 -25.74 -28.89 10.92
N GLY A 61 -25.34 -30.02 10.33
CA GLY A 61 -25.40 -30.25 8.89
C GLY A 61 -24.54 -29.24 8.11
N ASP A 62 -25.18 -28.22 7.57
CA ASP A 62 -24.60 -27.08 6.84
C ASP A 62 -24.26 -25.87 7.72
N GLY A 63 -24.65 -25.90 8.99
CA GLY A 63 -24.41 -24.85 9.96
C GLY A 63 -23.33 -25.15 11.00
N LEU A 64 -22.84 -24.08 11.62
CA LEU A 64 -21.85 -24.11 12.69
C LEU A 64 -22.19 -23.09 13.78
N LEU A 65 -21.94 -23.49 15.03
CA LEU A 65 -22.06 -22.62 16.19
C LEU A 65 -20.70 -22.54 16.89
N VAL A 66 -20.21 -21.33 17.07
CA VAL A 66 -18.87 -21.06 17.61
C VAL A 66 -18.99 -20.04 18.73
N ASP A 67 -18.27 -20.29 19.83
CA ASP A 67 -18.18 -19.36 20.94
C ASP A 67 -16.78 -18.73 21.02
N PHE A 68 -16.76 -17.43 21.31
CA PHE A 68 -15.56 -16.62 21.46
C PHE A 68 -15.61 -15.89 22.80
N ALA A 69 -14.44 -15.76 23.44
CA ALA A 69 -14.28 -14.92 24.62
C ALA A 69 -14.31 -13.41 24.30
N SER A 70 -14.24 -13.02 23.02
CA SER A 70 -14.17 -11.62 22.57
C SER A 70 -15.06 -11.39 21.35
N ALA A 71 -15.92 -10.38 21.43
CA ALA A 71 -16.73 -9.91 20.30
C ALA A 71 -15.87 -9.38 19.15
N VAL A 72 -14.71 -8.80 19.46
CA VAL A 72 -13.75 -8.29 18.47
C VAL A 72 -13.18 -9.44 17.63
N GLU A 73 -12.77 -10.53 18.29
CA GLU A 73 -12.22 -11.70 17.60
C GLU A 73 -13.29 -12.48 16.84
N ALA A 74 -14.51 -12.56 17.36
CA ALA A 74 -15.64 -13.12 16.64
C ALA A 74 -15.92 -12.38 15.32
N VAL A 75 -15.91 -11.04 15.36
CA VAL A 75 -16.12 -10.20 14.16
C VAL A 75 -14.95 -10.34 13.17
N ARG A 76 -13.69 -10.30 13.63
CA ARG A 76 -12.52 -10.51 12.76
C ARG A 76 -12.56 -11.86 12.06
N CYS A 77 -12.90 -12.92 12.81
CA CYS A 77 -13.05 -14.26 12.29
C CYS A 77 -14.12 -14.32 11.20
N ALA A 78 -15.32 -13.78 11.47
CA ALA A 78 -16.42 -13.75 10.52
C ALA A 78 -16.08 -12.99 9.23
N VAL A 79 -15.41 -11.84 9.36
CA VAL A 79 -14.94 -11.02 8.22
C VAL A 79 -13.96 -11.81 7.37
N ALA A 80 -12.96 -12.46 7.99
CA ALA A 80 -11.96 -13.23 7.28
C ALA A 80 -12.57 -14.46 6.57
N ILE A 81 -13.53 -15.12 7.20
CA ILE A 81 -14.30 -16.23 6.60
C ILE A 81 -15.06 -15.74 5.36
N GLN A 82 -15.82 -14.65 5.45
CA GLN A 82 -16.59 -14.15 4.31
C GLN A 82 -15.69 -13.66 3.17
N ALA A 83 -14.55 -13.03 3.48
CA ALA A 83 -13.57 -12.63 2.48
C ALA A 83 -12.97 -13.85 1.75
N GLY A 84 -12.52 -14.86 2.50
CA GLY A 84 -11.98 -16.10 1.93
C GLY A 84 -13.01 -16.89 1.12
N MET A 85 -14.28 -16.89 1.53
CA MET A 85 -15.37 -17.52 0.77
C MET A 85 -15.66 -16.77 -0.53
N ALA A 86 -15.66 -15.44 -0.50
CA ALA A 86 -15.81 -14.63 -1.71
C ALA A 86 -14.68 -14.89 -2.73
N ASP A 87 -13.45 -15.09 -2.25
CA ASP A 87 -12.31 -15.44 -3.10
C ASP A 87 -12.42 -16.85 -3.68
N ARG A 88 -12.83 -17.84 -2.87
CA ARG A 88 -13.04 -19.22 -3.35
C ARG A 88 -14.21 -19.35 -4.34
N ASN A 89 -15.22 -18.50 -4.21
CA ASN A 89 -16.34 -18.43 -5.16
C ASN A 89 -15.99 -17.66 -6.45
N ARG A 90 -14.82 -17.00 -6.52
CA ARG A 90 -14.38 -16.21 -7.66
C ARG A 90 -13.99 -17.12 -8.83
N GLY A 91 -14.85 -17.19 -9.84
CA GLY A 91 -14.68 -18.08 -11.01
C GLY A 91 -15.51 -19.36 -10.94
N ALA A 92 -16.21 -19.62 -9.84
CA ALA A 92 -17.21 -20.67 -9.79
C ALA A 92 -18.53 -20.19 -10.44
N PRO A 93 -19.24 -21.05 -11.20
CA PRO A 93 -20.59 -20.77 -11.66
C PRO A 93 -21.51 -20.43 -10.48
N ASP A 94 -22.45 -19.50 -10.65
CA ASP A 94 -23.35 -19.04 -9.58
C ASP A 94 -24.07 -20.20 -8.87
N GLU A 95 -24.35 -21.26 -9.62
CA GLU A 95 -25.06 -22.44 -9.14
C GLU A 95 -24.19 -23.43 -8.34
N ALA A 96 -22.88 -23.22 -8.30
CA ALA A 96 -21.91 -24.01 -7.55
C ALA A 96 -21.28 -23.24 -6.37
N ARG A 97 -21.62 -21.95 -6.21
CA ARG A 97 -21.12 -21.12 -5.10
C ARG A 97 -21.71 -21.55 -3.78
N ILE A 98 -20.86 -21.58 -2.76
CA ILE A 98 -21.26 -21.79 -1.36
C ILE A 98 -21.12 -20.44 -0.66
N GLU A 99 -22.24 -19.87 -0.24
CA GLU A 99 -22.27 -18.57 0.43
C GLU A 99 -22.77 -18.76 1.86
N PHE A 100 -21.98 -18.32 2.83
CA PHE A 100 -22.37 -18.40 4.23
C PHE A 100 -23.19 -17.19 4.65
N ARG A 101 -24.15 -17.40 5.53
CA ARG A 101 -24.82 -16.32 6.28
C ARG A 101 -24.29 -16.36 7.69
N ILE A 102 -23.95 -15.22 8.28
CA ILE A 102 -23.34 -15.16 9.62
C ILE A 102 -24.10 -14.20 10.52
N GLY A 103 -24.43 -14.66 11.72
CA GLY A 103 -25.03 -13.87 12.79
C GLY A 103 -24.14 -13.88 14.04
N ILE A 104 -23.86 -12.69 14.61
CA ILE A 104 -23.05 -12.57 15.83
C ILE A 104 -23.81 -11.83 16.92
N ASN A 105 -23.86 -12.42 18.11
CA ASN A 105 -24.42 -11.79 19.29
C ASN A 105 -23.46 -11.89 20.49
N LEU A 106 -23.50 -10.89 21.37
CA LEU A 106 -22.80 -10.89 22.66
C LEU A 106 -23.87 -10.99 23.75
N GLY A 107 -23.80 -12.04 24.57
CA GLY A 107 -24.78 -12.27 25.63
C GLY A 107 -24.41 -13.42 26.56
N ASP A 108 -25.17 -13.56 27.64
CA ASP A 108 -24.95 -14.63 28.61
C ASP A 108 -25.35 -15.99 28.03
N VAL A 109 -24.48 -16.97 28.23
CA VAL A 109 -24.72 -18.37 27.89
C VAL A 109 -24.54 -19.27 29.08
N ILE A 110 -25.31 -20.36 29.09
CA ILE A 110 -25.17 -21.48 29.99
C ILE A 110 -24.35 -22.55 29.27
N ILE A 111 -23.25 -23.00 29.89
CA ILE A 111 -22.41 -24.08 29.39
C ILE A 111 -22.78 -25.35 30.15
N GLU A 112 -23.15 -26.38 29.40
CA GLU A 112 -23.51 -27.70 29.93
C GLU A 112 -23.03 -28.76 28.94
N ASP A 113 -22.28 -29.76 29.43
CA ASP A 113 -21.74 -30.88 28.64
C ASP A 113 -21.01 -30.48 27.34
N GLY A 114 -20.37 -29.32 27.33
CA GLY A 114 -19.63 -28.80 26.17
C GLY A 114 -20.48 -28.06 25.14
N ASP A 115 -21.80 -27.98 25.30
CA ASP A 115 -22.71 -27.18 24.48
C ASP A 115 -22.99 -25.80 25.14
N ILE A 116 -23.61 -24.89 24.39
CA ILE A 116 -24.05 -23.57 24.87
C ILE A 116 -25.56 -23.39 24.67
N PHE A 117 -26.21 -22.89 25.71
CA PHE A 117 -27.64 -22.63 25.75
C PHE A 117 -27.94 -21.22 26.24
N GLY A 118 -29.10 -20.69 25.85
CA GLY A 118 -29.62 -19.41 26.32
C GLY A 118 -30.05 -18.47 25.21
N ASP A 119 -30.65 -17.36 25.60
CA ASP A 119 -31.20 -16.36 24.69
C ASP A 119 -30.12 -15.77 23.77
N GLY A 120 -28.87 -15.69 24.25
CA GLY A 120 -27.74 -15.24 23.45
C GLY A 120 -27.52 -16.07 22.18
N VAL A 121 -27.66 -17.38 22.28
CA VAL A 121 -27.50 -18.34 21.16
C VAL A 121 -28.65 -18.17 20.17
N ASN A 122 -29.87 -18.05 20.69
CA ASN A 122 -31.08 -17.85 19.89
C ASN A 122 -30.99 -16.54 19.09
N ILE A 123 -30.49 -15.45 19.68
CA ILE A 123 -30.30 -14.19 18.97
C ILE A 123 -29.27 -14.35 17.83
N ALA A 124 -28.12 -15.00 18.08
CA ALA A 124 -27.09 -15.21 17.04
C ALA A 124 -27.64 -16.00 15.83
N ALA A 125 -28.34 -17.11 16.07
CA ALA A 125 -28.96 -17.91 15.02
C ALA A 125 -30.05 -17.14 14.24
N ARG A 126 -30.75 -16.20 14.90
CA ARG A 126 -31.78 -15.38 14.24
C ARG A 126 -31.18 -14.26 13.40
N LEU A 127 -30.05 -13.69 13.84
CA LEU A 127 -29.28 -12.74 13.04
C LEU A 127 -28.71 -13.43 11.78
N GLU A 128 -28.23 -14.66 11.91
CA GLU A 128 -27.80 -15.49 10.77
C GLU A 128 -28.97 -15.71 9.79
N GLY A 129 -30.13 -16.14 10.29
CA GLY A 129 -31.28 -16.38 9.42
C GLY A 129 -31.85 -15.12 8.72
N LEU A 130 -31.55 -13.93 9.25
CA LEU A 130 -31.90 -12.64 8.63
C LEU A 130 -30.85 -12.16 7.64
N ALA A 131 -29.61 -12.65 7.71
CA ALA A 131 -28.52 -12.20 6.86
C ALA A 131 -28.75 -12.65 5.41
N GLU A 132 -28.37 -11.79 4.47
CA GLU A 132 -28.28 -12.12 3.06
C GLU A 132 -27.09 -13.09 2.82
N PRO A 133 -27.08 -13.87 1.72
CA PRO A 133 -25.92 -14.68 1.36
C PRO A 133 -24.63 -13.84 1.32
N GLY A 134 -23.59 -14.28 2.02
CA GLY A 134 -22.31 -13.56 2.12
C GLY A 134 -22.29 -12.38 3.11
N ALA A 135 -23.39 -12.12 3.84
CA ALA A 135 -23.47 -11.04 4.81
C ALA A 135 -23.13 -11.48 6.24
N ILE A 136 -22.76 -10.50 7.08
CA ILE A 136 -22.56 -10.66 8.52
C ILE A 136 -23.46 -9.68 9.24
N PHE A 137 -24.40 -10.17 10.03
CA PHE A 137 -25.30 -9.36 10.84
C PHE A 137 -24.92 -9.48 12.32
N VAL A 138 -24.94 -8.36 13.03
CA VAL A 138 -24.57 -8.29 14.43
C VAL A 138 -25.60 -7.55 15.26
N SER A 139 -25.70 -7.91 16.54
CA SER A 139 -26.54 -7.16 17.48
C SER A 139 -25.89 -5.84 17.86
N ARG A 140 -26.71 -4.85 18.24
CA ARG A 140 -26.64 -4.33 19.63
C ARG A 140 -25.24 -4.26 20.26
N ALA A 141 -25.09 -5.17 21.21
CA ALA A 141 -23.95 -5.31 22.10
C ALA A 141 -22.64 -5.62 21.37
N VAL A 142 -22.71 -6.33 20.23
CA VAL A 142 -21.52 -6.57 19.41
C VAL A 142 -21.07 -5.28 18.74
N ARG A 143 -21.99 -4.51 18.13
CA ARG A 143 -21.68 -3.21 17.53
C ARG A 143 -21.01 -2.29 18.55
N ASP A 144 -21.58 -2.17 19.74
CA ASP A 144 -21.03 -1.30 20.78
C ASP A 144 -19.65 -1.77 21.27
N SER A 145 -19.39 -3.08 21.26
CA SER A 145 -18.10 -3.64 21.66
C SER A 145 -16.98 -3.49 20.62
N VAL A 146 -17.33 -3.31 19.33
CA VAL A 146 -16.38 -3.32 18.21
C VAL A 146 -16.24 -1.99 17.46
N ARG A 147 -17.19 -1.05 17.64
CA ARG A 147 -17.27 0.23 16.91
C ARG A 147 -15.93 0.97 16.86
N ASP A 148 -15.24 1.06 17.98
CA ASP A 148 -14.02 1.87 18.11
C ASP A 148 -12.72 1.05 17.92
N LYS A 149 -12.84 -0.25 17.62
CA LYS A 149 -11.71 -1.20 17.68
C LYS A 149 -11.35 -1.85 16.36
N LEU A 150 -12.28 -1.87 15.39
CA LEU A 150 -12.11 -2.65 14.16
C LEU A 150 -12.07 -1.83 12.86
N GLY A 151 -12.40 -0.53 12.88
CA GLY A 151 -12.43 0.29 11.66
C GLY A 151 -13.39 -0.24 10.61
N ILE A 152 -14.49 -0.88 11.04
CA ILE A 152 -15.50 -1.48 10.17
C ILE A 152 -16.76 -0.61 10.18
N GLU A 153 -17.29 -0.32 8.99
CA GLU A 153 -18.59 0.32 8.85
C GLU A 153 -19.71 -0.63 9.32
N LEU A 154 -20.61 -0.11 10.15
CA LEU A 154 -21.76 -0.83 10.67
C LEU A 154 -23.02 -0.09 10.23
N GLU A 155 -23.68 -0.62 9.22
CA GLU A 155 -24.94 -0.09 8.72
C GLU A 155 -26.08 -0.51 9.64
N ASP A 156 -26.86 0.46 10.12
CA ASP A 156 -27.99 0.21 11.00
C ASP A 156 -29.22 -0.21 10.20
N LEU A 157 -29.67 -1.45 10.37
CA LEU A 157 -30.85 -2.01 9.70
C LEU A 157 -32.14 -1.85 10.54
N GLY A 158 -32.07 -1.11 11.65
CA GLY A 158 -33.18 -0.86 12.55
C GLY A 158 -33.53 -2.04 13.44
N GLU A 159 -34.67 -1.91 14.12
CA GLU A 159 -35.19 -2.95 15.01
C GLU A 159 -35.95 -4.02 14.24
N LYS A 160 -35.58 -5.29 14.44
CA LYS A 160 -36.23 -6.44 13.83
C LYS A 160 -36.93 -7.27 14.92
N PRO A 161 -38.22 -7.63 14.73
CA PRO A 161 -38.89 -8.55 15.63
C PRO A 161 -38.30 -9.94 15.46
N VAL A 162 -37.94 -10.58 16.57
CA VAL A 162 -37.41 -11.95 16.58
C VAL A 162 -38.42 -12.87 17.25
N LYS A 163 -38.74 -14.02 16.63
CA LYS A 163 -39.67 -15.00 17.22
C LYS A 163 -39.15 -15.43 18.60
N ASN A 164 -40.03 -15.38 19.60
CA ASN A 164 -39.79 -15.78 20.99
C ASN A 164 -38.84 -14.88 21.80
N ILE A 165 -38.71 -13.60 21.43
CA ILE A 165 -38.01 -12.58 22.24
C ILE A 165 -38.95 -11.39 22.46
N ALA A 166 -39.14 -10.99 23.72
CA ALA A 166 -40.12 -9.96 24.09
C ALA A 166 -39.79 -8.54 23.58
N ARG A 167 -38.53 -8.29 23.19
CA ARG A 167 -38.05 -6.99 22.70
C ARG A 167 -37.43 -7.14 21.30
N PRO A 168 -37.72 -6.22 20.35
CA PRO A 168 -37.04 -6.18 19.07
C PRO A 168 -35.52 -6.08 19.24
N VAL A 169 -34.77 -6.78 18.38
CA VAL A 169 -33.30 -6.71 18.36
C VAL A 169 -32.91 -5.70 17.28
N ARG A 170 -32.11 -4.70 17.64
CA ARG A 170 -31.53 -3.77 16.65
C ARG A 170 -30.37 -4.45 15.94
N VAL A 171 -30.49 -4.55 14.63
CA VAL A 171 -29.57 -5.31 13.77
C VAL A 171 -28.67 -4.34 13.03
N PHE A 172 -27.37 -4.65 13.02
CA PHE A 172 -26.39 -3.94 12.22
C PHE A 172 -25.81 -4.89 11.19
N ARG A 173 -25.71 -4.45 9.95
CA ARG A 173 -24.93 -5.14 8.93
C ARG A 173 -23.49 -4.67 9.04
N ILE A 174 -22.58 -5.62 9.14
CA ILE A 174 -21.16 -5.32 8.93
C ILE A 174 -21.02 -4.95 7.45
N GLY A 175 -20.91 -3.66 7.17
CA GLY A 175 -20.43 -3.16 5.89
C GLY A 175 -19.06 -3.75 5.65
N ARG A 176 -18.72 -4.07 4.39
CA ARG A 176 -17.43 -4.68 4.03
C ARG A 176 -16.31 -4.05 4.86
N ALA A 177 -15.72 -4.87 5.73
CA ALA A 177 -14.78 -4.47 6.78
C ALA A 177 -13.49 -3.92 6.19
N ASN A 178 -13.51 -2.74 5.55
CA ASN A 178 -12.49 -2.37 4.58
C ASN A 178 -11.94 -3.63 3.89
N GLY A 179 -12.88 -4.40 3.34
CA GLY A 179 -12.62 -4.84 1.99
C GLY A 179 -12.43 -3.54 1.25
N ALA A 180 -11.17 -3.09 1.18
CA ALA A 180 -10.68 -2.76 -0.13
C ALA A 180 -11.29 -3.86 -1.00
N ALA A 181 -12.33 -3.53 -1.77
CA ALA A 181 -12.39 -4.07 -3.10
C ALA A 181 -10.94 -3.92 -3.53
N ARG A 182 -10.18 -5.03 -3.53
CA ARG A 182 -8.75 -5.00 -3.77
C ARG A 182 -8.62 -4.05 -4.94
N PRO A 183 -8.02 -2.85 -4.75
CA PRO A 183 -8.33 -1.68 -5.56
C PRO A 183 -8.42 -2.16 -6.98
N ALA A 184 -9.60 -1.98 -7.61
CA ALA A 184 -9.94 -2.67 -8.84
C ALA A 184 -8.69 -2.71 -9.70
N ALA A 185 -8.21 -3.93 -9.97
CA ALA A 185 -6.88 -4.17 -10.53
C ALA A 185 -6.58 -3.08 -11.57
N PRO A 186 -5.46 -2.33 -11.46
CA PRO A 186 -5.25 -1.18 -12.31
C PRO A 186 -5.45 -1.59 -13.76
N ALA A 187 -6.23 -0.81 -14.52
CA ALA A 187 -6.51 -1.15 -15.90
C ALA A 187 -5.19 -1.29 -16.67
N VAL A 188 -5.04 -2.37 -17.44
CA VAL A 188 -3.87 -2.58 -18.28
C VAL A 188 -3.87 -1.48 -19.36
N PRO A 189 -2.79 -0.70 -19.53
CA PRO A 189 -2.72 0.36 -20.53
C PRO A 189 -2.73 -0.22 -21.94
N ASP A 190 -3.18 0.57 -22.91
CA ASP A 190 -3.17 0.17 -24.33
C ASP A 190 -1.73 0.04 -24.89
N LYS A 191 -0.79 0.80 -24.34
CA LYS A 191 0.64 0.67 -24.66
C LYS A 191 1.28 -0.53 -23.97
N PRO A 192 2.37 -1.12 -24.52
CA PRO A 192 3.08 -2.20 -23.87
C PRO A 192 3.47 -1.82 -22.44
N SER A 193 3.03 -2.64 -21.49
CA SER A 193 3.19 -2.39 -20.06
C SER A 193 4.00 -3.49 -19.41
N ILE A 194 5.01 -3.11 -18.63
CA ILE A 194 5.99 -4.03 -18.06
C ILE A 194 6.25 -3.75 -16.58
N ALA A 195 6.37 -4.81 -15.79
CA ALA A 195 6.98 -4.78 -14.46
C ALA A 195 8.26 -5.61 -14.47
N VAL A 196 9.33 -5.09 -13.87
CA VAL A 196 10.58 -5.84 -13.67
C VAL A 196 10.66 -6.28 -12.22
N LEU A 197 10.62 -7.60 -12.01
CA LEU A 197 10.77 -8.18 -10.67
C LEU A 197 12.22 -8.15 -10.21
N PRO A 198 12.47 -8.17 -8.89
CA PRO A 198 13.82 -8.36 -8.35
C PRO A 198 14.41 -9.68 -8.84
N PHE A 199 15.54 -9.62 -9.52
CA PHE A 199 16.23 -10.81 -10.00
C PHE A 199 16.74 -11.61 -8.81
N ALA A 200 16.50 -12.92 -8.83
CA ALA A 200 16.90 -13.81 -7.75
C ALA A 200 18.44 -13.91 -7.66
N ASN A 201 18.98 -13.70 -6.46
CA ASN A 201 20.38 -13.94 -6.18
C ASN A 201 20.67 -15.45 -6.09
N MET A 202 21.44 -15.98 -7.05
CA MET A 202 21.88 -17.38 -7.12
C MET A 202 23.37 -17.54 -6.81
N SER A 203 24.00 -16.53 -6.18
CA SER A 203 25.43 -16.50 -5.86
C SER A 203 25.75 -17.18 -4.52
N GLY A 204 24.73 -17.47 -3.69
CA GLY A 204 24.87 -18.14 -2.38
C GLY A 204 25.35 -17.23 -1.25
N ASP A 205 25.64 -15.97 -1.54
CA ASP A 205 26.10 -14.96 -0.59
C ASP A 205 25.06 -13.84 -0.48
N ALA A 206 24.51 -13.66 0.72
CA ALA A 206 23.51 -12.64 1.02
C ALA A 206 24.08 -11.23 0.97
N GLU A 207 25.39 -11.05 1.09
CA GLU A 207 26.03 -9.74 0.93
C GLU A 207 25.97 -9.25 -0.53
N GLN A 208 25.66 -10.13 -1.50
CA GLN A 208 25.57 -9.78 -2.92
C GLN A 208 24.13 -9.45 -3.36
N GLU A 209 23.17 -9.48 -2.42
CA GLU A 209 21.77 -9.19 -2.68
C GLU A 209 21.56 -7.76 -3.23
N TYR A 210 22.34 -6.79 -2.73
CA TYR A 210 22.26 -5.41 -3.20
C TYR A 210 22.64 -5.29 -4.68
N PHE A 211 23.51 -6.18 -5.18
CA PHE A 211 23.99 -6.16 -6.56
C PHE A 211 22.89 -6.65 -7.51
N SER A 212 22.19 -7.74 -7.15
CA SER A 212 21.05 -8.22 -7.95
C SER A 212 19.88 -7.24 -7.94
N ASP A 213 19.65 -6.59 -6.80
CA ASP A 213 18.64 -5.54 -6.67
C ASP A 213 18.99 -4.31 -7.52
N GLY A 214 20.26 -3.89 -7.53
CA GLY A 214 20.74 -2.78 -8.33
C GLY A 214 20.53 -2.99 -9.83
N ILE A 215 20.90 -4.17 -10.36
CA ILE A 215 20.68 -4.47 -11.79
C ILE A 215 19.19 -4.46 -12.14
N SER A 216 18.34 -5.06 -11.31
CA SER A 216 16.89 -5.09 -11.58
C SER A 216 16.29 -3.69 -11.59
N GLU A 217 16.79 -2.83 -10.71
CA GLU A 217 16.37 -1.44 -10.59
C GLU A 217 16.88 -0.56 -11.74
N ASP A 218 18.10 -0.77 -12.20
CA ASP A 218 18.61 -0.02 -13.35
C ASP A 218 17.90 -0.45 -14.64
N LEU A 219 17.51 -1.73 -14.78
CA LEU A 219 16.62 -2.17 -15.86
C LEU A 219 15.27 -1.44 -15.83
N ILE A 220 14.67 -1.22 -14.65
CA ILE A 220 13.45 -0.39 -14.51
C ILE A 220 13.72 1.03 -14.98
N THR A 221 14.86 1.61 -14.57
CA THR A 221 15.25 2.99 -14.86
C THR A 221 15.56 3.22 -16.34
N ASP A 222 16.10 2.23 -17.03
CA ASP A 222 16.37 2.35 -18.46
C ASP A 222 15.11 2.11 -19.30
N LEU A 223 14.30 1.12 -18.94
CA LEU A 223 13.02 0.90 -19.59
C LEU A 223 12.05 2.08 -19.38
N SER A 224 12.10 2.77 -18.24
CA SER A 224 11.20 3.90 -17.94
C SER A 224 11.37 5.06 -18.94
N LYS A 225 12.59 5.28 -19.41
CA LYS A 225 12.95 6.31 -20.41
C LYS A 225 12.35 6.06 -21.80
N VAL A 226 11.89 4.83 -22.09
CA VAL A 226 11.28 4.49 -23.38
C VAL A 226 9.83 4.97 -23.40
N GLN A 227 9.54 5.98 -24.23
CA GLN A 227 8.25 6.70 -24.27
C GLN A 227 7.08 5.81 -24.71
N ALA A 228 7.37 4.76 -25.49
CA ALA A 228 6.35 3.80 -25.91
C ALA A 228 5.96 2.81 -24.79
N LEU A 229 6.73 2.72 -23.70
CA LEU A 229 6.48 1.78 -22.61
C LEU A 229 5.70 2.40 -21.47
N PHE A 230 4.91 1.58 -20.79
CA PHE A 230 4.43 1.84 -19.44
C PHE A 230 5.21 0.95 -18.47
N VAL A 231 5.95 1.55 -17.54
CA VAL A 231 6.84 0.80 -16.65
C VAL A 231 6.41 0.96 -15.20
N ILE A 232 6.23 -0.17 -14.50
CA ILE A 232 5.93 -0.16 -13.07
C ILE A 232 7.19 0.19 -12.27
N ALA A 233 7.01 1.12 -11.34
CA ALA A 233 8.05 1.58 -10.45
C ALA A 233 8.57 0.47 -9.54
N ARG A 234 9.84 0.62 -9.15
CA ARG A 234 10.57 -0.30 -8.29
C ARG A 234 9.82 -0.69 -7.02
N ASN A 235 9.25 0.28 -6.29
CA ASN A 235 8.61 0.03 -5.00
C ASN A 235 7.55 -1.07 -5.09
N SER A 236 6.65 -0.97 -6.08
CA SER A 236 5.63 -1.98 -6.34
C SER A 236 6.21 -3.34 -6.72
N SER A 237 7.12 -3.38 -7.70
CA SER A 237 7.69 -4.65 -8.16
C SER A 237 8.50 -5.37 -7.08
N PHE A 238 9.20 -4.63 -6.23
CA PHE A 238 10.05 -5.20 -5.19
C PHE A 238 9.27 -5.79 -4.00
N THR A 239 7.96 -5.54 -3.89
CA THR A 239 7.13 -6.20 -2.88
C THR A 239 7.00 -7.72 -3.09
N TYR A 240 7.21 -8.19 -4.33
CA TYR A 240 7.20 -9.62 -4.68
C TYR A 240 8.53 -10.32 -4.40
N LYS A 241 9.54 -9.61 -3.89
CA LYS A 241 10.85 -10.19 -3.58
C LYS A 241 10.70 -11.37 -2.62
N GLY A 242 11.27 -12.52 -3.00
CA GLY A 242 11.25 -13.73 -2.20
C GLY A 242 9.86 -14.38 -2.03
N ARG A 243 8.85 -13.93 -2.78
CA ARG A 243 7.50 -14.51 -2.74
C ARG A 243 7.28 -15.41 -3.95
N ALA A 244 6.73 -16.60 -3.72
CA ALA A 244 6.31 -17.49 -4.80
C ALA A 244 4.88 -17.11 -5.25
N VAL A 245 4.79 -16.12 -6.16
CA VAL A 245 3.52 -15.64 -6.74
C VAL A 245 3.52 -15.92 -8.23
N LYS A 246 2.38 -16.35 -8.78
CA LYS A 246 2.24 -16.58 -10.22
C LYS A 246 2.32 -15.27 -10.99
N VAL A 247 3.02 -15.26 -12.12
CA VAL A 247 3.18 -14.06 -12.96
C VAL A 247 1.82 -13.45 -13.37
N GLN A 248 0.79 -14.28 -13.60
CA GLN A 248 -0.54 -13.78 -13.93
C GLN A 248 -1.19 -13.00 -12.80
N GLU A 249 -0.94 -13.41 -11.55
CA GLU A 249 -1.41 -12.67 -10.38
C GLU A 249 -0.68 -11.34 -10.29
N ILE A 250 0.65 -11.34 -10.43
CA ILE A 250 1.50 -10.13 -10.42
C ILE A 250 1.02 -9.14 -11.49
N GLY A 251 0.85 -9.59 -12.74
CA GLY A 251 0.35 -8.74 -13.83
C GLY A 251 -1.02 -8.15 -13.55
N ARG A 252 -1.92 -8.91 -12.90
CA ARG A 252 -3.22 -8.41 -12.46
C ARG A 252 -3.09 -7.39 -11.33
N GLU A 253 -2.26 -7.61 -10.30
CA GLU A 253 -2.17 -6.64 -9.18
C GLU A 253 -1.52 -5.33 -9.60
N LEU A 254 -0.51 -5.40 -10.49
CA LEU A 254 0.22 -4.23 -10.98
C LEU A 254 -0.45 -3.58 -12.21
N GLY A 255 -1.39 -4.30 -12.84
CA GLY A 255 -2.06 -3.85 -14.05
C GLY A 255 -1.10 -3.77 -15.25
N VAL A 256 -0.30 -4.80 -15.48
CA VAL A 256 0.64 -4.88 -16.61
C VAL A 256 0.43 -6.12 -17.44
N ARG A 257 0.76 -6.02 -18.73
CA ARG A 257 0.72 -7.14 -19.66
C ARG A 257 1.94 -8.03 -19.56
N PHE A 258 3.12 -7.45 -19.31
CA PHE A 258 4.37 -8.18 -19.32
C PHE A 258 5.08 -8.09 -17.96
N VAL A 259 5.76 -9.16 -17.60
CA VAL A 259 6.60 -9.23 -16.42
C VAL A 259 7.98 -9.75 -16.83
N LEU A 260 9.03 -9.01 -16.45
CA LEU A 260 10.41 -9.44 -16.58
C LEU A 260 10.84 -10.06 -15.25
N GLU A 261 11.26 -11.31 -15.29
CA GLU A 261 11.86 -12.02 -14.17
C GLU A 261 13.21 -12.60 -14.55
N GLY A 262 14.03 -12.91 -13.55
CA GLY A 262 15.39 -13.32 -13.81
C GLY A 262 16.17 -13.73 -12.58
N SER A 263 17.43 -14.08 -12.81
CA SER A 263 18.37 -14.44 -11.76
C SER A 263 19.79 -13.99 -12.10
N ILE A 264 20.55 -13.71 -11.05
CA ILE A 264 21.93 -13.25 -11.16
C ILE A 264 22.80 -14.19 -10.32
N ARG A 265 23.87 -14.70 -10.93
CA ARG A 265 24.91 -15.48 -10.25
C ARG A 265 26.25 -14.83 -10.49
N LYS A 266 26.87 -14.33 -9.43
CA LYS A 266 28.24 -13.82 -9.42
C LYS A 266 29.17 -14.88 -8.83
N ALA A 267 30.26 -15.15 -9.53
CA ALA A 267 31.31 -16.09 -9.10
C ALA A 267 32.68 -15.50 -9.43
N GLY A 268 33.34 -14.92 -8.42
CA GLY A 268 34.57 -14.15 -8.61
C GLY A 268 34.33 -12.97 -9.56
N ASN A 269 35.09 -12.91 -10.65
CA ASN A 269 34.97 -11.86 -11.67
C ASN A 269 33.95 -12.18 -12.78
N ARG A 270 33.19 -13.27 -12.71
CA ARG A 270 32.17 -13.60 -13.73
C ARG A 270 30.77 -13.43 -13.17
N VAL A 271 29.89 -12.88 -14.02
CA VAL A 271 28.46 -12.74 -13.72
C VAL A 271 27.66 -13.45 -14.81
N ARG A 272 26.68 -14.24 -14.37
CA ARG A 272 25.65 -14.82 -15.22
C ARG A 272 24.32 -14.17 -14.90
N ILE A 273 23.70 -13.58 -15.90
CA ILE A 273 22.33 -13.06 -15.83
C ILE A 273 21.43 -13.97 -16.66
N THR A 274 20.31 -14.40 -16.09
CA THR A 274 19.22 -15.03 -16.83
C THR A 274 18.02 -14.11 -16.75
N ALA A 275 17.39 -13.79 -17.88
CA ALA A 275 16.25 -12.91 -17.93
C ALA A 275 15.16 -13.52 -18.83
N GLN A 276 13.91 -13.35 -18.43
CA GLN A 276 12.74 -13.91 -19.11
C GLN A 276 11.62 -12.89 -19.11
N LEU A 277 11.04 -12.65 -20.29
CA LEU A 277 9.89 -11.80 -20.49
C LEU A 277 8.65 -12.67 -20.66
N VAL A 278 7.68 -12.52 -19.76
CA VAL A 278 6.49 -13.35 -19.67
C VAL A 278 5.24 -12.50 -19.90
N ASP A 279 4.32 -12.98 -20.73
CA ASP A 279 2.97 -12.39 -20.88
C ASP A 279 2.11 -12.84 -19.69
N ALA A 280 1.72 -11.89 -18.84
CA ALA A 280 0.98 -12.14 -17.61
C ALA A 280 -0.51 -12.47 -17.85
N GLN A 281 -1.02 -12.36 -19.07
CA GLN A 281 -2.37 -12.80 -19.38
C GLN A 281 -2.40 -14.30 -19.68
N SER A 282 -1.44 -14.79 -20.47
CA SER A 282 -1.37 -16.20 -20.90
C SER A 282 -0.45 -17.06 -20.02
N GLY A 283 0.54 -16.47 -19.36
CA GLY A 283 1.66 -17.16 -18.73
C GLY A 283 2.73 -17.63 -19.72
N GLY A 284 2.64 -17.25 -21.00
CA GLY A 284 3.60 -17.65 -22.04
C GLY A 284 4.90 -16.85 -21.96
N HIS A 285 6.02 -17.51 -22.24
CA HIS A 285 7.33 -16.85 -22.39
C HIS A 285 7.44 -16.25 -23.79
N LEU A 286 7.65 -14.93 -23.86
CA LEU A 286 7.90 -14.21 -25.11
C LEU A 286 9.37 -14.28 -25.50
N TRP A 287 10.23 -14.16 -24.50
CA TRP A 287 11.68 -14.14 -24.67
C TRP A 287 12.35 -14.67 -23.41
N ALA A 288 13.46 -15.38 -23.58
CA ALA A 288 14.32 -15.81 -22.51
C ALA A 288 15.75 -15.91 -23.04
N ASP A 289 16.72 -15.39 -22.29
CA ASP A 289 18.12 -15.46 -22.68
C ASP A 289 19.05 -15.52 -21.46
N ARG A 290 20.32 -15.85 -21.72
CA ARG A 290 21.37 -15.97 -20.72
C ARG A 290 22.62 -15.23 -21.16
N PHE A 291 23.10 -14.36 -20.28
CA PHE A 291 24.30 -13.56 -20.50
C PHE A 291 25.40 -14.02 -19.56
N ASP A 292 26.53 -14.44 -20.11
CA ASP A 292 27.74 -14.82 -19.39
C ASP A 292 28.84 -13.79 -19.68
N ARG A 293 29.24 -13.00 -18.68
CA ARG A 293 30.13 -11.84 -18.85
C ARG A 293 31.11 -11.69 -17.69
N GLU A 294 32.14 -10.88 -17.91
CA GLU A 294 32.99 -10.41 -16.80
C GLU A 294 32.28 -9.28 -16.05
N LEU A 295 32.58 -9.14 -14.76
CA LEU A 295 31.96 -8.14 -13.89
C LEU A 295 32.23 -6.71 -14.37
N THR A 296 33.36 -6.47 -15.04
CA THR A 296 33.73 -5.19 -15.66
C THR A 296 32.82 -4.81 -16.84
N ASP A 297 32.18 -5.79 -17.48
CA ASP A 297 31.30 -5.59 -18.64
C ASP A 297 29.82 -5.56 -18.24
N ILE A 298 29.52 -5.52 -16.94
CA ILE A 298 28.16 -5.67 -16.44
C ILE A 298 27.21 -4.59 -16.96
N PHE A 299 27.66 -3.34 -17.03
CA PHE A 299 26.86 -2.23 -17.54
C PHE A 299 26.53 -2.39 -19.03
N ALA A 300 27.49 -2.86 -19.85
CA ALA A 300 27.22 -3.16 -21.25
C ALA A 300 26.24 -4.34 -21.41
N THR A 301 26.25 -5.27 -20.46
CA THR A 301 25.31 -6.40 -20.43
C THR A 301 23.89 -5.93 -20.13
N GLN A 302 23.75 -4.96 -19.23
CA GLN A 302 22.47 -4.35 -18.93
C GLN A 302 21.88 -3.64 -20.15
N ASP A 303 22.68 -2.84 -20.86
CA ASP A 303 22.26 -2.18 -22.10
C ASP A 303 21.76 -3.21 -23.14
N GLU A 304 22.47 -4.35 -23.26
CA GLU A 304 22.10 -5.45 -24.15
C GLU A 304 20.76 -6.07 -23.74
N VAL A 305 20.52 -6.30 -22.44
CA VAL A 305 19.24 -6.82 -21.92
C VAL A 305 18.09 -5.86 -22.24
N VAL A 306 18.25 -4.55 -22.01
CA VAL A 306 17.23 -3.55 -22.33
C VAL A 306 16.90 -3.56 -23.82
N HIS A 307 17.91 -3.56 -24.69
CA HIS A 307 17.70 -3.65 -26.13
C HIS A 307 16.94 -4.90 -26.55
N LYS A 308 17.25 -6.06 -25.96
CA LYS A 308 16.55 -7.32 -26.22
C LYS A 308 15.09 -7.31 -25.77
N ILE A 309 14.80 -6.70 -24.62
CA ILE A 309 13.43 -6.53 -24.13
C ILE A 309 12.61 -5.65 -25.07
N VAL A 310 13.17 -4.51 -25.49
CA VAL A 310 12.52 -3.59 -26.41
C VAL A 310 12.26 -4.23 -27.78
N GLU A 311 13.22 -5.01 -28.29
CA GLU A 311 13.07 -5.83 -29.51
C GLU A 311 11.93 -6.86 -29.35
N ALA A 312 11.91 -7.60 -28.24
CA ALA A 312 10.89 -8.61 -27.95
C ALA A 312 9.49 -8.03 -27.78
N LEU A 313 9.37 -6.80 -27.28
CA LEU A 313 8.12 -6.06 -27.17
C LEU A 313 7.70 -5.39 -28.49
N ALA A 314 8.48 -5.54 -29.57
CA ALA A 314 8.27 -4.89 -30.86
C ALA A 314 8.16 -3.35 -30.76
N VAL A 315 8.87 -2.76 -29.80
CA VAL A 315 8.89 -1.31 -29.58
C VAL A 315 10.05 -0.69 -30.37
N LYS A 316 9.76 0.41 -31.07
CA LYS A 316 10.79 1.16 -31.81
C LYS A 316 11.36 2.25 -30.92
N LEU A 317 12.68 2.26 -30.76
CA LEU A 317 13.40 3.36 -30.12
C LEU A 317 13.62 4.48 -31.13
N SER A 318 13.44 5.72 -30.69
CA SER A 318 13.96 6.89 -31.38
C SER A 318 15.48 6.96 -31.20
N ARG A 319 16.16 7.67 -32.10
CA ARG A 319 17.61 7.93 -32.00
C ARG A 319 17.99 8.63 -30.68
N VAL A 320 17.07 9.42 -30.14
CA VAL A 320 17.26 10.14 -28.88
C VAL A 320 17.23 9.16 -27.71
N GLU A 321 16.24 8.26 -27.65
CA GLU A 321 16.15 7.22 -26.62
C GLU A 321 17.37 6.28 -26.66
N GLU A 322 17.84 5.90 -27.85
CA GLU A 322 19.07 5.09 -27.97
C GLU A 322 20.32 5.78 -27.39
N GLN A 323 20.38 7.12 -27.46
CA GLN A 323 21.47 7.89 -26.87
C GLN A 323 21.31 8.02 -25.36
N ASP A 324 20.09 8.21 -24.88
CA ASP A 324 19.78 8.39 -23.46
C ASP A 324 19.95 7.09 -22.66
N LEU A 325 19.66 5.93 -23.27
CA LEU A 325 19.95 4.61 -22.71
C LEU A 325 21.44 4.36 -22.52
N LYS A 326 22.29 4.95 -23.37
CA LYS A 326 23.77 4.84 -23.29
C LYS A 326 24.40 5.92 -22.43
N ARG A 327 23.61 6.87 -21.92
CA ARG A 327 24.07 8.03 -21.16
C ARG A 327 23.88 7.84 -19.66
N GLY A 328 24.86 8.31 -18.91
CA GLY A 328 24.85 8.29 -17.45
C GLY A 328 25.45 7.02 -16.85
N GLY A 329 25.42 6.96 -15.52
CA GLY A 329 26.04 5.87 -14.75
C GLY A 329 27.54 6.07 -14.51
N THR A 330 28.12 5.11 -13.79
CA THR A 330 29.54 5.04 -13.49
C THR A 330 30.09 3.74 -14.07
N LYS A 331 31.35 3.72 -14.51
CA LYS A 331 32.07 2.48 -14.85
C LYS A 331 32.89 1.96 -13.67
N ASN A 332 32.92 2.71 -12.57
CA ASN A 332 33.61 2.33 -11.35
C ASN A 332 32.65 1.54 -10.46
N LEU A 333 32.91 0.23 -10.33
CA LEU A 333 32.06 -0.66 -9.55
C LEU A 333 31.99 -0.24 -8.07
N GLU A 334 33.10 0.19 -7.45
CA GLU A 334 33.08 0.62 -6.04
C GLU A 334 32.23 1.89 -5.83
N ALA A 335 32.26 2.81 -6.80
CA ALA A 335 31.41 4.00 -6.78
C ALA A 335 29.92 3.63 -6.90
N TYR A 336 29.63 2.68 -7.79
CA TYR A 336 28.29 2.12 -7.99
C TYR A 336 27.76 1.42 -6.73
N GLU A 337 28.54 0.52 -6.13
CA GLU A 337 28.18 -0.18 -4.90
C GLU A 337 27.93 0.79 -3.74
N SER A 338 28.78 1.82 -3.61
CA SER A 338 28.61 2.88 -2.61
C SER A 338 27.31 3.65 -2.80
N TRP A 339 26.98 4.00 -4.05
CA TRP A 339 25.75 4.71 -4.39
C TRP A 339 24.48 3.88 -4.12
N LEU A 340 24.46 2.59 -4.50
CA LEU A 340 23.33 1.69 -4.24
C LEU A 340 23.03 1.58 -2.75
N ARG A 341 24.06 1.36 -1.92
CA ARG A 341 23.91 1.29 -0.45
C ARG A 341 23.41 2.60 0.13
N ALA A 342 23.94 3.73 -0.35
CA ALA A 342 23.48 5.06 0.08
C ALA A 342 21.99 5.29 -0.22
N ARG A 343 21.55 4.89 -1.42
CA ARG A 343 20.16 5.01 -1.85
C ARG A 343 19.20 4.17 -1.00
N GLN A 344 19.58 2.94 -0.65
CA GLN A 344 18.78 2.11 0.26
C GLN A 344 18.58 2.81 1.62
N LEU A 345 19.65 3.39 2.17
CA LEU A 345 19.60 4.12 3.44
C LEU A 345 18.76 5.41 3.34
N LEU A 346 18.84 6.13 2.22
CA LEU A 346 17.95 7.27 1.94
C LEU A 346 16.47 6.88 2.00
N GLY A 347 16.12 5.69 1.50
CA GLY A 347 14.74 5.18 1.53
C GLY A 347 14.21 4.88 2.94
N ILE A 348 15.09 4.59 3.91
CA ILE A 348 14.73 4.38 5.31
C ILE A 348 14.44 5.73 6.01
N GLY A 349 15.27 6.75 5.74
CA GLY A 349 14.92 8.14 6.05
C GLY A 349 14.97 8.53 7.53
N THR A 350 15.74 7.84 8.38
CA THR A 350 16.04 8.29 9.75
C THR A 350 17.25 9.23 9.77
N ARG A 351 17.46 9.97 10.86
CA ARG A 351 18.61 10.87 11.00
C ARG A 351 19.94 10.14 10.79
N GLU A 352 20.06 8.96 11.38
CA GLU A 352 21.27 8.13 11.32
C GLU A 352 21.49 7.57 9.90
N THR A 353 20.43 7.04 9.28
CA THR A 353 20.53 6.46 7.93
C THR A 353 20.79 7.53 6.87
N ILE A 354 20.22 8.73 7.02
CA ILE A 354 20.50 9.88 6.14
C ILE A 354 21.96 10.33 6.29
N ALA A 355 22.51 10.38 7.50
CA ALA A 355 23.92 10.70 7.71
C ALA A 355 24.86 9.66 7.06
N GLN A 356 24.54 8.37 7.20
CA GLN A 356 25.29 7.29 6.56
C GLN A 356 25.19 7.35 5.03
N ALA A 357 24.00 7.61 4.48
CA ALA A 357 23.80 7.78 3.05
C ALA A 357 24.64 8.93 2.48
N LYS A 358 24.71 10.08 3.17
CA LYS A 358 25.57 11.20 2.77
C LYS A 358 27.04 10.80 2.69
N ALA A 359 27.54 10.03 3.66
CA ALA A 359 28.92 9.56 3.67
C ALA A 359 29.21 8.64 2.47
N LEU A 360 28.33 7.70 2.19
CA LEU A 360 28.46 6.77 1.06
C LEU A 360 28.33 7.48 -0.30
N HIS A 361 27.43 8.47 -0.44
CA HIS A 361 27.37 9.29 -1.65
C HIS A 361 28.65 10.09 -1.87
N ARG A 362 29.23 10.70 -0.82
CA ARG A 362 30.52 11.38 -0.94
C ARG A 362 31.64 10.42 -1.33
N ARG A 363 31.66 9.21 -0.77
CA ARG A 363 32.62 8.17 -1.18
C ARG A 363 32.48 7.81 -2.66
N ALA A 364 31.25 7.67 -3.17
CA ALA A 364 31.02 7.43 -4.59
C ALA A 364 31.59 8.56 -5.47
N LEU A 365 31.49 9.82 -5.01
CA LEU A 365 32.04 10.98 -5.72
C LEU A 365 33.56 11.11 -5.64
N GLU A 366 34.19 10.62 -4.57
CA GLU A 366 35.65 10.50 -4.50
C GLU A 366 36.18 9.50 -5.54
N LEU A 367 35.42 8.43 -5.79
CA LEU A 367 35.77 7.34 -6.71
C LEU A 367 35.44 7.68 -8.16
N ASP A 368 34.35 8.42 -8.40
CA ASP A 368 33.94 8.92 -9.70
C ASP A 368 33.27 10.31 -9.57
N PRO A 369 34.04 11.41 -9.74
CA PRO A 369 33.51 12.77 -9.64
C PRO A 369 32.47 13.14 -10.70
N ASN A 370 32.38 12.38 -11.80
CA ASN A 370 31.43 12.62 -12.87
C ASN A 370 30.15 11.79 -12.72
N PHE A 371 30.04 10.97 -11.67
CA PHE A 371 28.84 10.20 -11.40
C PHE A 371 27.73 11.13 -10.91
N SER A 372 26.72 11.36 -11.74
CA SER A 372 25.63 12.30 -11.45
C SER A 372 24.72 11.83 -10.29
N ALA A 373 24.42 10.53 -10.21
CA ALA A 373 23.40 10.00 -9.29
C ALA A 373 23.67 10.24 -7.78
N PRO A 374 24.91 10.17 -7.26
CA PRO A 374 25.19 10.57 -5.88
C PRO A 374 24.88 12.04 -5.56
N HIS A 375 25.02 12.96 -6.53
CA HIS A 375 24.65 14.36 -6.34
C HIS A 375 23.15 14.51 -6.10
N VAL A 376 22.31 13.76 -6.84
CA VAL A 376 20.86 13.70 -6.63
C VAL A 376 20.54 13.24 -5.20
N GLY A 377 21.18 12.15 -4.74
CA GLY A 377 20.98 11.63 -3.38
C GLY A 377 21.37 12.61 -2.28
N LEU A 378 22.49 13.34 -2.45
CA LEU A 378 22.91 14.40 -1.52
C LEU A 378 21.91 15.55 -1.46
N ALA A 379 21.34 15.97 -2.60
CA ALA A 379 20.31 16.99 -2.64
C ALA A 379 19.04 16.59 -1.86
N PHE A 380 18.57 15.35 -2.04
CA PHE A 380 17.46 14.81 -1.25
C PHE A 380 17.78 14.75 0.24
N ALA A 381 18.97 14.30 0.60
CA ALA A 381 19.41 14.24 1.99
C ALA A 381 19.47 15.64 2.65
N SER A 382 19.86 16.67 1.91
CA SER A 382 19.84 18.07 2.37
C SER A 382 18.40 18.59 2.60
N VAL A 383 17.44 18.21 1.76
CA VAL A 383 16.02 18.51 2.02
C VAL A 383 15.52 17.80 3.27
N SER A 384 15.89 16.52 3.48
CA SER A 384 15.51 15.79 4.69
C SER A 384 16.02 16.47 5.97
N ASP A 385 17.26 16.98 5.95
CA ASP A 385 17.81 17.74 7.09
C ASP A 385 17.00 19.01 7.38
N TYR A 386 16.58 19.73 6.35
CA TYR A 386 15.75 20.93 6.46
C TYR A 386 14.36 20.61 7.03
N VAL A 387 13.63 19.70 6.38
CA VAL A 387 12.23 19.40 6.71
C VAL A 387 12.08 18.85 8.13
N ASN A 388 13.08 18.09 8.61
CA ASN A 388 13.07 17.50 9.95
C ASN A 388 13.84 18.32 10.99
N ALA A 389 14.36 19.50 10.63
CA ALA A 389 15.16 20.36 11.51
C ALA A 389 16.32 19.63 12.21
N TRP A 390 17.02 18.73 11.50
CA TRP A 390 18.11 17.94 12.07
C TRP A 390 19.45 18.69 12.17
N ILE A 391 19.57 19.82 11.47
CA ILE A 391 20.74 20.69 11.51
C ILE A 391 20.34 22.13 11.88
N PRO A 392 21.18 22.88 12.61
CA PRO A 392 20.85 24.25 13.03
C PRO A 392 20.73 25.25 11.86
N ASP A 393 21.54 25.11 10.82
CA ASP A 393 21.53 25.99 9.66
C ASP A 393 20.58 25.47 8.56
N ALA A 394 19.29 25.72 8.76
CA ALA A 394 18.24 25.27 7.84
C ALA A 394 18.40 25.85 6.42
N GLN A 395 18.76 27.14 6.30
CA GLN A 395 18.94 27.77 4.99
C GLN A 395 20.21 27.28 4.28
N GLY A 396 21.28 27.04 5.03
CA GLY A 396 22.48 26.39 4.52
C GLY A 396 22.20 25.00 3.97
N ALA A 397 21.30 24.23 4.60
CA ALA A 397 20.87 22.92 4.12
C ALA A 397 20.28 23.01 2.69
N LEU A 398 19.32 23.91 2.48
CA LEU A 398 18.66 24.07 1.17
C LEU A 398 19.63 24.62 0.12
N ALA A 399 20.50 25.56 0.49
CA ALA A 399 21.53 26.07 -0.41
C ALA A 399 22.55 24.98 -0.81
N GLU A 400 22.90 24.08 0.11
CA GLU A 400 23.71 22.90 -0.21
C GLU A 400 22.97 21.96 -1.16
N GLY A 401 21.70 21.67 -0.89
CA GLY A 401 20.87 20.84 -1.76
C GLY A 401 20.78 21.38 -3.18
N GLU A 402 20.63 22.70 -3.35
CA GLU A 402 20.60 23.35 -4.66
C GLU A 402 21.93 23.20 -5.41
N ARG A 403 23.07 23.30 -4.72
CA ARG A 403 24.39 23.08 -5.35
C ARG A 403 24.53 21.64 -5.84
N TRP A 404 24.12 20.67 -5.03
CA TRP A 404 24.15 19.25 -5.41
C TRP A 404 23.24 18.97 -6.61
N ALA A 405 22.00 19.45 -6.58
CA ALA A 405 21.06 19.27 -7.69
C ALA A 405 21.56 19.95 -8.98
N ARG A 406 22.13 21.16 -8.88
CA ARG A 406 22.72 21.87 -10.02
C ARG A 406 23.85 21.07 -10.65
N ARG A 407 24.74 20.52 -9.83
CA ARG A 407 25.86 19.72 -10.31
C ARG A 407 25.38 18.44 -11.01
N ALA A 408 24.31 17.81 -10.52
CA ALA A 408 23.70 16.67 -11.20
C ALA A 408 23.21 17.02 -12.62
N ILE A 409 22.56 18.18 -12.78
CA ILE A 409 22.07 18.69 -14.08
C ILE A 409 23.25 19.07 -15.00
N GLU A 410 24.29 19.73 -14.47
CA GLU A 410 25.50 20.08 -15.25
C GLU A 410 26.23 18.84 -15.79
N LEU A 411 26.21 17.74 -15.05
CA LEU A 411 26.80 16.46 -15.46
C LEU A 411 25.95 15.76 -16.53
N ASP A 412 24.63 15.79 -16.39
CA ASP A 412 23.71 15.20 -17.38
C ASP A 412 22.32 15.84 -17.32
N GLU A 413 22.08 16.84 -18.18
CA GLU A 413 20.82 17.58 -18.28
C GLU A 413 19.65 16.75 -18.84
N ARG A 414 19.93 15.55 -19.34
CA ARG A 414 18.91 14.65 -19.91
C ARG A 414 18.47 13.58 -18.92
N GLN A 415 19.11 13.52 -17.75
CA GLN A 415 18.67 12.63 -16.67
C GLN A 415 17.62 13.32 -15.82
N PRO A 416 16.46 12.68 -15.57
CA PRO A 416 15.38 13.32 -14.83
C PRO A 416 15.73 13.56 -13.36
N GLY A 417 16.63 12.75 -12.77
CA GLY A 417 16.97 12.80 -11.34
C GLY A 417 17.49 14.16 -10.86
N GLY A 418 18.33 14.83 -11.66
CA GLY A 418 18.86 16.17 -11.32
C GLY A 418 17.74 17.23 -11.27
N HIS A 419 16.85 17.21 -12.26
CA HIS A 419 15.69 18.09 -12.33
C HIS A 419 14.70 17.82 -11.18
N VAL A 420 14.44 16.56 -10.84
CA VAL A 420 13.59 16.21 -9.68
C VAL A 420 14.18 16.72 -8.37
N ALA A 421 15.49 16.53 -8.15
CA ALA A 421 16.17 17.04 -6.96
C ALA A 421 16.11 18.57 -6.88
N MET A 422 16.35 19.26 -8.00
CA MET A 422 16.28 20.73 -8.07
C MET A 422 14.87 21.23 -7.77
N GLY A 423 13.86 20.61 -8.37
CA GLY A 423 12.45 20.90 -8.11
C GLY A 423 12.09 20.74 -6.64
N ASN A 424 12.46 19.61 -6.02
CA ASN A 424 12.22 19.36 -4.60
C ASN A 424 12.85 20.45 -3.71
N VAL A 425 14.13 20.77 -3.92
CA VAL A 425 14.81 21.84 -3.17
C VAL A 425 14.08 23.17 -3.33
N ARG A 426 13.70 23.54 -4.56
CA ARG A 426 13.04 24.83 -4.85
C ARG A 426 11.63 24.93 -4.24
N VAL A 427 10.88 23.82 -4.14
CA VAL A 427 9.62 23.81 -3.38
C VAL A 427 9.87 24.26 -1.94
N TRP A 428 10.85 23.68 -1.26
CA TRP A 428 11.16 24.02 0.14
C TRP A 428 11.82 25.40 0.30
N GLN A 429 12.44 25.93 -0.74
CA GLN A 429 12.84 27.35 -0.83
C GLN A 429 11.67 28.30 -1.13
N ARG A 430 10.44 27.80 -1.28
CA ARG A 430 9.23 28.56 -1.67
C ARG A 430 9.34 29.21 -3.06
N ARG A 431 10.22 28.69 -3.92
CA ARG A 431 10.41 29.11 -5.32
C ARG A 431 9.54 28.26 -6.24
N HIS A 432 8.23 28.38 -6.07
CA HIS A 432 7.22 27.50 -6.67
C HIS A 432 7.31 27.40 -8.20
N ASP A 433 7.38 28.54 -8.89
CA ASP A 433 7.34 28.57 -10.35
C ASP A 433 8.63 27.95 -10.94
N ASP A 434 9.78 28.24 -10.33
CA ASP A 434 11.05 27.61 -10.68
C ASP A 434 11.06 26.10 -10.37
N ALA A 435 10.35 25.67 -9.32
CA ALA A 435 10.25 24.25 -8.97
C ALA A 435 9.39 23.48 -9.98
N LEU A 436 8.26 24.07 -10.38
CA LEU A 436 7.37 23.49 -11.38
C LEU A 436 8.06 23.34 -12.74
N MET A 437 8.86 24.33 -13.16
CA MET A 437 9.63 24.24 -14.40
C MET A 437 10.55 23.01 -14.43
N GLU A 438 11.29 22.76 -13.35
CA GLU A 438 12.20 21.60 -13.26
C GLU A 438 11.43 20.28 -13.19
N LEU A 439 10.32 20.23 -12.43
CA LEU A 439 9.54 19.01 -12.27
C LEU A 439 8.77 18.63 -13.53
N HIS A 440 8.27 19.61 -14.28
CA HIS A 440 7.74 19.38 -15.63
C HIS A 440 8.82 18.84 -16.56
N ARG A 441 10.01 19.44 -16.53
CA ARG A 441 11.15 18.95 -17.33
C ARG A 441 11.51 17.50 -16.99
N ALA A 442 11.49 17.13 -15.71
CA ALA A 442 11.78 15.78 -15.27
C ALA A 442 10.78 14.74 -15.83
N VAL A 443 9.48 15.04 -15.76
CA VAL A 443 8.45 14.10 -16.26
C VAL A 443 8.32 14.10 -17.78
N GLU A 444 8.80 15.14 -18.47
CA GLU A 444 8.99 15.13 -19.93
C GLU A 444 10.15 14.21 -20.35
N LEU A 445 11.26 14.24 -19.61
CA LEU A 445 12.42 13.38 -19.86
C LEU A 445 12.09 11.90 -19.58
N ASP A 446 11.38 11.63 -18.49
CA ASP A 446 10.90 10.28 -18.15
C ASP A 446 9.46 10.32 -17.64
N HIS A 447 8.53 10.02 -18.55
CA HIS A 447 7.10 9.96 -18.26
C HIS A 447 6.69 8.81 -17.34
N ASN A 448 7.53 7.80 -17.15
CA ASN A 448 7.33 6.67 -16.24
C ASN A 448 7.98 6.92 -14.87
N TYR A 449 8.57 8.09 -14.64
CA TYR A 449 9.24 8.38 -13.37
C TYR A 449 8.23 8.71 -12.27
N ALA A 450 7.73 7.68 -11.57
CA ALA A 450 6.71 7.81 -10.53
C ALA A 450 7.07 8.84 -9.45
N GLN A 451 8.35 8.90 -9.03
CA GLN A 451 8.82 9.89 -8.06
C GLN A 451 8.77 11.31 -8.61
N GLY A 452 9.07 11.51 -9.90
CA GLY A 452 8.93 12.79 -10.58
C GLY A 452 7.49 13.29 -10.57
N HIS A 453 6.54 12.43 -10.93
CA HIS A 453 5.10 12.75 -10.87
C HIS A 453 4.59 13.00 -9.44
N ALA A 454 5.11 12.28 -8.45
CA ALA A 454 4.74 12.50 -7.04
C ALA A 454 5.21 13.88 -6.55
N LEU A 455 6.45 14.26 -6.89
CA LEU A 455 7.02 15.56 -6.52
C LEU A 455 6.41 16.72 -7.32
N LEU A 456 6.07 16.51 -8.59
CA LEU A 456 5.29 17.46 -9.38
C LEU A 456 3.91 17.69 -8.76
N GLY A 457 3.22 16.61 -8.35
CA GLY A 457 1.96 16.70 -7.63
C GLY A 457 2.08 17.49 -6.32
N MET A 458 3.12 17.23 -5.52
CA MET A 458 3.43 18.00 -4.32
C MET A 458 3.67 19.48 -4.62
N ALA A 459 4.47 19.80 -5.64
CA ALA A 459 4.79 21.17 -6.02
C ALA A 459 3.55 21.92 -6.51
N LEU A 460 2.72 21.30 -7.35
CA LEU A 460 1.45 21.86 -7.82
C LEU A 460 0.50 22.13 -6.64
N MET A 461 0.40 21.19 -5.71
CA MET A 461 -0.42 21.31 -4.50
C MET A 461 0.01 22.53 -3.67
N TYR A 462 1.30 22.67 -3.34
CA TYR A 462 1.81 23.82 -2.59
C TYR A 462 1.75 25.14 -3.37
N SER A 463 1.64 25.07 -4.70
CA SER A 463 1.48 26.24 -5.58
C SER A 463 0.02 26.68 -5.75
N GLY A 464 -0.94 26.01 -5.10
CA GLY A 464 -2.38 26.28 -5.22
C GLY A 464 -3.05 25.62 -6.44
N GLN A 465 -2.33 24.79 -7.21
CA GLN A 465 -2.83 24.12 -8.41
C GLN A 465 -3.35 22.71 -8.08
N HIS A 466 -4.41 22.63 -7.27
CA HIS A 466 -4.84 21.37 -6.64
C HIS A 466 -5.39 20.31 -7.60
N ARG A 467 -6.14 20.69 -8.65
CA ARG A 467 -6.65 19.72 -9.64
C ARG A 467 -5.52 19.11 -10.49
N PRO A 468 -4.62 19.91 -11.10
CA PRO A 468 -3.42 19.37 -11.74
C PRO A 468 -2.55 18.53 -10.78
N ALA A 469 -2.48 18.91 -9.50
CA ALA A 469 -1.77 18.11 -8.50
C ALA A 469 -2.35 16.69 -8.38
N LEU A 470 -3.67 16.56 -8.28
CA LEU A 470 -4.34 15.26 -8.21
C LEU A 470 -4.13 14.42 -9.48
N GLU A 471 -4.11 15.04 -10.65
CA GLU A 471 -3.82 14.36 -11.93
C GLU A 471 -2.39 13.78 -11.91
N SER A 472 -1.40 14.58 -11.50
CA SER A 472 0.00 14.13 -11.38
C SER A 472 0.15 13.03 -10.33
N LEU A 473 -0.51 13.16 -9.18
CA LEU A 473 -0.49 12.13 -8.13
C LEU A 473 -1.15 10.82 -8.59
N ALA A 474 -2.23 10.90 -9.37
CA ALA A 474 -2.88 9.71 -9.94
C ALA A 474 -1.95 8.98 -10.92
N ILE A 475 -1.16 9.71 -11.73
CA ILE A 475 -0.14 9.11 -12.59
C ILE A 475 0.93 8.42 -11.74
N ALA A 476 1.43 9.07 -10.68
CA ALA A 476 2.40 8.48 -9.76
C ALA A 476 1.88 7.19 -9.10
N MET A 477 0.64 7.19 -8.60
CA MET A 477 -0.01 6.00 -8.02
C MET A 477 -0.26 4.91 -9.06
N ARG A 478 -0.45 5.27 -10.34
CA ARG A 478 -0.64 4.29 -11.41
C ARG A 478 0.67 3.61 -11.80
N LEU A 479 1.75 4.38 -11.87
CA LEU A 479 3.11 3.88 -12.10
C LEU A 479 3.63 3.08 -10.90
N ASP A 480 3.18 3.39 -9.69
CA ASP A 480 3.51 2.68 -8.45
C ASP A 480 2.23 2.22 -7.72
N PRO A 481 1.53 1.16 -8.16
CA PRO A 481 0.26 0.72 -7.57
C PRO A 481 0.30 0.39 -6.06
N LEU A 482 1.47 0.06 -5.53
CA LEU A 482 1.76 -0.13 -4.10
C LEU A 482 2.53 1.08 -3.53
N TYR A 483 2.11 2.28 -3.94
CA TYR A 483 2.76 3.55 -3.66
C TYR A 483 3.03 3.81 -2.17
N PRO A 484 4.07 4.62 -1.86
CA PRO A 484 4.31 5.16 -0.54
C PRO A 484 3.06 5.87 0.01
N ASN A 485 2.68 5.56 1.25
CA ASN A 485 1.47 6.10 1.88
C ASN A 485 1.43 7.64 1.95
N ILE A 486 2.55 8.35 1.80
CA ILE A 486 2.60 9.82 1.75
C ILE A 486 1.79 10.39 0.57
N LEU A 487 1.62 9.67 -0.54
CA LEU A 487 0.82 10.15 -1.67
C LEU A 487 -0.67 10.34 -1.27
N LEU A 488 -1.17 9.56 -0.31
CA LEU A 488 -2.52 9.77 0.26
C LEU A 488 -2.62 11.09 1.03
N HIS A 489 -1.55 11.51 1.73
CA HIS A 489 -1.54 12.80 2.41
C HIS A 489 -1.57 13.96 1.40
N LEU A 490 -0.80 13.86 0.33
CA LEU A 490 -0.77 14.88 -0.71
C LEU A 490 -2.12 14.99 -1.44
N ALA A 491 -2.75 13.85 -1.75
CA ALA A 491 -4.09 13.83 -2.33
C ALA A 491 -5.12 14.43 -1.36
N ALA A 492 -5.06 14.06 -0.07
CA ALA A 492 -5.93 14.61 0.95
C ALA A 492 -5.79 16.13 1.08
N GLN A 493 -4.56 16.65 1.10
CA GLN A 493 -4.30 18.08 1.17
C GLN A 493 -4.86 18.83 -0.05
N ALA A 494 -4.72 18.27 -1.26
CA ALA A 494 -5.31 18.86 -2.45
C ALA A 494 -6.85 18.88 -2.39
N HIS A 495 -7.49 17.79 -1.95
CA HIS A 495 -8.94 17.74 -1.73
C HIS A 495 -9.40 18.72 -0.65
N PHE A 496 -8.67 18.79 0.47
CA PHE A 496 -8.94 19.70 1.58
C PHE A 496 -8.90 21.17 1.13
N SER A 497 -7.87 21.58 0.39
CA SER A 497 -7.77 22.94 -0.15
C SER A 497 -8.92 23.29 -1.12
N MET A 498 -9.50 22.31 -1.80
CA MET A 498 -10.68 22.50 -2.65
C MET A 498 -12.02 22.43 -1.89
N GLY A 499 -12.01 22.26 -0.56
CA GLY A 499 -13.22 22.13 0.25
C GLY A 499 -13.90 20.76 0.18
N GLN A 500 -13.20 19.74 -0.31
CA GLN A 500 -13.69 18.36 -0.42
C GLN A 500 -13.30 17.57 0.83
N ASP A 501 -13.75 18.04 1.99
CA ASP A 501 -13.27 17.61 3.30
C ASP A 501 -13.56 16.13 3.61
N GLU A 502 -14.68 15.57 3.12
CA GLU A 502 -15.00 14.15 3.29
C GLU A 502 -14.01 13.25 2.54
N ILE A 503 -13.65 13.62 1.31
CA ILE A 503 -12.67 12.88 0.50
C ILE A 503 -11.28 13.00 1.12
N ALA A 504 -10.93 14.19 1.62
CA ALA A 504 -9.67 14.39 2.33
C ALA A 504 -9.59 13.50 3.58
N ALA A 505 -10.64 13.47 4.40
CA ALA A 505 -10.71 12.63 5.59
C ALA A 505 -10.53 11.13 5.26
N GLY A 506 -11.18 10.63 4.20
CA GLY A 506 -11.05 9.23 3.75
C GLY A 506 -9.60 8.84 3.45
N HIS A 507 -8.89 9.64 2.65
CA HIS A 507 -7.46 9.41 2.35
C HIS A 507 -6.58 9.46 3.61
N LEU A 508 -6.89 10.36 4.56
CA LEU A 508 -6.12 10.51 5.80
C LEU A 508 -6.29 9.34 6.74
N VAL A 509 -7.52 8.84 6.90
CA VAL A 509 -7.82 7.62 7.68
C VAL A 509 -7.06 6.44 7.10
N GLU A 510 -7.10 6.26 5.77
CA GLU A 510 -6.35 5.19 5.11
C GLU A 510 -4.84 5.32 5.35
N ARG A 511 -4.29 6.54 5.24
CA ARG A 511 -2.87 6.77 5.51
C ARG A 511 -2.50 6.48 6.95
N ILE A 512 -3.31 6.90 7.92
CA ILE A 512 -3.07 6.65 9.35
C ILE A 512 -3.11 5.14 9.64
N ALA A 513 -3.99 4.38 8.99
CA ALA A 513 -3.99 2.92 9.10
C ALA A 513 -2.70 2.29 8.55
N ARG A 514 -2.15 2.81 7.44
CA ARG A 514 -0.87 2.34 6.86
C ARG A 514 0.36 2.87 7.59
N ASN A 515 0.25 3.99 8.29
CA ASN A 515 1.32 4.63 9.05
C ASN A 515 0.76 5.28 10.33
N PRO A 516 0.60 4.52 11.42
CA PRO A 516 0.04 5.03 12.66
C PRO A 516 0.90 6.11 13.35
N ASN A 517 2.13 6.36 12.93
CA ASN A 517 3.02 7.34 13.57
C ASN A 517 3.03 8.70 12.86
N THR A 518 2.06 9.00 12.00
CA THR A 518 1.99 10.30 11.33
C THR A 518 1.25 11.37 12.15
N ASP A 519 1.94 12.46 12.47
CA ASP A 519 1.35 13.64 13.11
C ASP A 519 0.63 14.56 12.10
N ALA A 520 1.28 14.87 10.97
CA ALA A 520 0.76 15.79 9.96
C ALA A 520 -0.59 15.38 9.37
N SER A 521 -0.81 14.08 9.16
CA SER A 521 -2.10 13.58 8.68
C SER A 521 -3.20 13.68 9.71
N ARG A 522 -2.87 13.54 11.00
CA ARG A 522 -3.85 13.69 12.08
C ARG A 522 -4.25 15.15 12.28
N MET A 523 -3.32 16.09 12.13
CA MET A 523 -3.61 17.52 12.12
C MET A 523 -4.62 17.85 11.00
N LEU A 524 -4.34 17.41 9.78
CA LEU A 524 -5.22 17.68 8.64
C LEU A 524 -6.57 16.95 8.78
N LEU A 525 -6.59 15.77 9.40
CA LEU A 525 -7.83 15.02 9.64
C LEU A 525 -8.71 15.73 10.67
N ALA A 526 -8.12 16.21 11.77
CA ALA A 526 -8.82 17.02 12.76
C ALA A 526 -9.42 18.29 12.14
N ALA A 527 -8.64 18.99 11.31
CA ALA A 527 -9.14 20.14 10.57
C ALA A 527 -10.29 19.78 9.61
N SER A 528 -10.16 18.68 8.86
CA SER A 528 -11.20 18.18 7.94
C SER A 528 -12.50 17.88 8.69
N TYR A 529 -12.43 17.19 9.83
CA TYR A 529 -13.59 16.91 10.67
C TYR A 529 -14.21 18.16 11.28
N GLY A 530 -13.41 19.16 11.65
CA GLY A 530 -13.93 20.45 12.09
C GLY A 530 -14.72 21.19 11.01
N HIS A 531 -14.27 21.14 9.74
CA HIS A 531 -15.05 21.67 8.62
C HIS A 531 -16.36 20.89 8.36
N LEU A 532 -16.38 19.59 8.63
CA LEU A 532 -17.55 18.72 8.52
C LEU A 532 -18.50 18.81 9.74
N GLY A 533 -18.13 19.55 10.79
CA GLY A 533 -18.90 19.61 12.04
C GLY A 533 -18.82 18.35 12.90
N ARG A 534 -17.88 17.44 12.61
CA ARG A 534 -17.61 16.19 13.33
C ARG A 534 -16.67 16.42 14.52
N ILE A 535 -17.16 17.17 15.51
CA ILE A 535 -16.34 17.76 16.58
C ILE A 535 -15.61 16.70 17.43
N GLU A 536 -16.30 15.62 17.80
CA GLU A 536 -15.68 14.59 18.66
C GLU A 536 -14.61 13.79 17.90
N GLU A 537 -14.84 13.47 16.62
CA GLU A 537 -13.84 12.82 15.77
C GLU A 537 -12.62 13.73 15.52
N ALA A 538 -12.84 15.04 15.40
CA ALA A 538 -11.75 16.02 15.30
C ALA A 538 -10.87 16.02 16.57
N LYS A 539 -11.49 16.01 17.76
CA LYS A 539 -10.78 15.94 19.04
C LYS A 539 -10.01 14.63 19.20
N GLU A 540 -10.58 13.51 18.77
CA GLU A 540 -9.91 12.20 18.79
C GLU A 540 -8.67 12.20 17.87
N ALA A 541 -8.82 12.69 16.64
CA ALA A 541 -7.68 12.83 15.72
C ALA A 541 -6.58 13.72 16.29
N TRP A 542 -6.95 14.83 16.94
CA TRP A 542 -6.01 15.73 17.61
C TRP A 542 -5.33 15.10 18.82
N ALA A 543 -6.08 14.37 19.66
CA ALA A 543 -5.50 13.65 20.79
C ALA A 543 -4.48 12.61 20.31
N GLY A 544 -4.83 11.83 19.28
CA GLY A 544 -3.90 10.87 18.67
C GLY A 544 -2.66 11.53 18.04
N LEU A 545 -2.74 12.78 17.59
CA LEU A 545 -1.57 13.55 17.16
C LEU A 545 -0.63 13.80 18.34
N LEU A 546 -1.17 14.24 19.49
CA LEU A 546 -0.37 14.54 20.68
C LEU A 546 0.21 13.27 21.34
N GLU A 547 -0.42 12.11 21.17
CA GLU A 547 0.15 10.82 21.57
C GLU A 547 1.43 10.49 20.81
N VAL A 548 1.43 10.76 19.49
CA VAL A 548 2.56 10.49 18.60
C VAL A 548 3.63 11.57 18.70
N ASN A 549 3.23 12.84 18.79
CA ASN A 549 4.12 13.99 18.87
C ASN A 549 3.65 14.96 19.96
N ARG A 550 4.11 14.73 21.20
CA ARG A 550 3.78 15.57 22.37
C ARG A 550 4.27 17.02 22.24
N GLY A 551 5.30 17.25 21.42
CA GLY A 551 5.89 18.56 21.19
C GLY A 551 5.35 19.26 19.94
N PHE A 552 4.23 18.79 19.37
CA PHE A 552 3.71 19.34 18.13
C PHE A 552 3.38 20.83 18.26
N SER A 553 3.81 21.63 17.27
CA SER A 553 3.62 23.07 17.21
C SER A 553 3.05 23.49 15.86
N LEU A 554 1.85 24.10 15.88
CA LEU A 554 1.22 24.67 14.68
C LEU A 554 2.08 25.79 14.08
N GLN A 555 2.67 26.65 14.93
CA GLN A 555 3.54 27.74 14.49
C GLN A 555 4.79 27.21 13.78
N GLN A 556 5.43 26.17 14.32
CA GLN A 556 6.58 25.53 13.67
C GLN A 556 6.15 24.91 12.35
N ARG A 557 4.98 24.27 12.30
CA ARG A 557 4.45 23.64 11.09
C ARG A 557 4.18 24.66 9.99
N GLU A 558 3.56 25.79 10.33
CA GLU A 558 3.33 26.92 9.42
C GLU A 558 4.63 27.46 8.83
N GLY A 559 5.65 27.64 9.69
CA GLY A 559 6.96 28.16 9.28
C GLY A 559 7.72 27.23 8.31
N VAL A 560 7.52 25.92 8.42
CA VAL A 560 8.20 24.91 7.59
C VAL A 560 7.44 24.63 6.29
N LEU A 561 6.11 24.57 6.32
CA LEU A 561 5.34 24.17 5.14
C LEU A 561 5.40 25.23 4.03
N PRO A 562 5.74 24.84 2.79
CA PRO A 562 6.02 25.78 1.72
C PRO A 562 4.75 26.16 0.96
N TYR A 563 3.67 26.57 1.62
CA TYR A 563 2.51 27.08 0.89
C TYR A 563 2.86 28.37 0.15
N LYS A 564 2.47 28.46 -1.13
CA LYS A 564 2.53 29.69 -1.94
C LYS A 564 1.50 30.71 -1.43
N ASP A 565 0.34 30.23 -1.00
CA ASP A 565 -0.75 31.03 -0.47
C ASP A 565 -0.98 30.73 1.01
N ALA A 566 -0.85 31.75 1.86
CA ALA A 566 -1.08 31.61 3.30
C ALA A 566 -2.52 31.15 3.63
N ARG A 567 -3.49 31.38 2.74
CA ARG A 567 -4.88 30.94 2.91
C ARG A 567 -5.02 29.42 2.99
N ASP A 568 -4.12 28.66 2.36
CA ASP A 568 -4.14 27.20 2.43
C ASP A 568 -3.87 26.70 3.86
N PHE A 569 -2.89 27.30 4.55
CA PHE A 569 -2.63 26.97 5.95
C PHE A 569 -3.69 27.55 6.88
N GLN A 570 -4.18 28.76 6.60
CA GLN A 570 -5.27 29.36 7.39
C GLN A 570 -6.53 28.48 7.40
N ARG A 571 -6.85 27.82 6.29
CA ARG A 571 -7.97 26.87 6.25
C ARG A 571 -7.81 25.72 7.25
N ILE A 572 -6.58 25.22 7.45
CA ILE A 572 -6.30 24.20 8.47
C ILE A 572 -6.65 24.74 9.85
N LEU A 573 -6.20 25.95 10.17
CA LEU A 573 -6.50 26.62 11.45
C LEU A 573 -8.00 26.84 11.64
N ASP A 574 -8.71 27.29 10.60
CA ASP A 574 -10.16 27.49 10.65
C ASP A 574 -10.92 26.18 10.94
N GLY A 575 -10.47 25.07 10.35
CA GLY A 575 -11.01 23.74 10.61
C GLY A 575 -10.81 23.32 12.06
N LEU A 576 -9.60 23.49 12.59
CA LEU A 576 -9.29 23.20 14.00
C LEU A 576 -10.14 24.08 14.94
N ALA A 577 -10.22 25.38 14.69
CA ALA A 577 -10.99 26.33 15.49
C ALA A 577 -12.49 25.97 15.54
N LYS A 578 -13.08 25.50 14.42
CA LYS A 578 -14.47 24.99 14.39
C LYS A 578 -14.70 23.80 15.31
N ALA A 579 -13.67 22.98 15.55
CA ALA A 579 -13.71 21.88 16.50
C ALA A 579 -13.39 22.28 17.95
N GLY A 580 -13.11 23.57 18.21
CA GLY A 580 -12.64 24.06 19.51
C GLY A 580 -11.21 23.61 19.83
N LEU A 581 -10.41 23.33 18.80
CA LEU A 581 -9.00 22.95 18.91
C LEU A 581 -8.08 24.19 18.76
N PRO A 582 -6.80 24.08 19.16
CA PRO A 582 -5.85 25.20 19.16
C PRO A 582 -5.64 25.90 17.82
#